data_AF-H8K6T8-F1
#
_entry.id   AF-H8K6T8-F1
#
_cell.length_a   1.000
_cell.length_b   1.000
_cell.length_c   1.000
_cell.angle_alpha   90.00
_cell.angle_beta   90.00
_cell.angle_gamma   90.00
#
_symmetry.space_group_name_H-M   'P 1'
#
loop_
_entity.id
_entity.type
_entity.pdbx_description
1 polymer ?
#
loop_
_entity_poly.entity_id
_entity_poly.type
_entity_poly.pdbx_seq_one_letter_code
_entity_poly.pdbx_strand_id
1 'polypeptide(L)' 'MRISKSQAKILFSALDEWNNTGLLDDHTTILLKNDIEILNFDWKKLARYSFWVS' A
#
# COMPACT_ATOMS: atom_id res chain seq x y z
N MET A 1 -3.42 7.99 2.67
CA MET A 1 -4.45 6.96 2.35
C MET A 1 -4.13 5.60 2.98
N ARG A 2 -5.10 4.90 3.60
CA ARG A 2 -4.88 3.60 4.28
C ARG A 2 -5.18 2.40 3.37
N ILE A 3 -4.15 1.67 2.96
CA ILE A 3 -4.30 0.57 1.99
C ILE A 3 -3.56 -0.70 2.45
N SER A 4 -4.00 -1.86 1.95
CA SER A 4 -3.34 -3.14 2.25
C SER A 4 -2.00 -3.27 1.51
N LYS A 5 -1.10 -4.13 1.99
CA LYS A 5 0.24 -4.34 1.40
C LYS A 5 0.20 -4.72 -0.09
N SER A 6 -0.80 -5.49 -0.53
CA SER A 6 -0.97 -5.87 -1.93
C SER A 6 -1.37 -4.68 -2.81
N GLN A 7 -2.30 -3.85 -2.32
CA GLN A 7 -2.73 -2.63 -2.99
C GLN A 7 -1.59 -1.61 -3.05
N ALA A 8 -0.81 -1.48 -1.98
CA ALA A 8 0.37 -0.61 -1.96
C ALA A 8 1.38 -1.02 -3.03
N LYS A 9 1.65 -2.32 -3.19
CA LYS A 9 2.55 -2.83 -4.24
C LYS A 9 2.09 -2.41 -5.64
N ILE A 10 0.80 -2.54 -5.93
CA ILE A 10 0.23 -2.13 -7.23
C ILE A 10 0.37 -0.62 -7.42
N LEU A 11 0.06 0.17 -6.39
CA LEU A 11 0.12 1.63 -6.44
C LEU A 11 1.55 2.13 -6.65
N PHE A 12 2.54 1.54 -5.95
CA PHE A 12 3.95 1.90 -6.15
C PHE A 12 4.44 1.57 -7.56
N SER A 13 4.05 0.41 -8.11
CA SER A 13 4.38 0.05 -9.50
C SER A 13 3.74 1.00 -10.51
N ALA A 14 2.48 1.38 -10.32
CA ALA A 14 1.80 2.35 -11.19
C ALA A 14 2.44 3.74 -11.10
N LEU A 15 2.79 4.20 -9.90
CA LEU A 15 3.48 5.49 -9.70
C LEU A 15 4.85 5.51 -10.37
N ASP A 16 5.63 4.42 -10.30
CA ASP A 16 6.92 4.33 -11.01
C ASP A 16 6.73 4.31 -12.53
N GLU A 17 5.72 3.61 -13.05
CA GLU A 17 5.41 3.58 -14.48
C GLU A 17 4.99 4.97 -14.99
N TRP A 18 4.13 5.67 -14.26
CA TRP A 18 3.69 7.03 -14.59
C TRP A 18 4.79 8.07 -14.48
N ASN A 19 5.75 7.88 -13.58
CA ASN A 19 6.95 8.70 -13.49
C ASN A 19 7.87 8.48 -14.71
N ASN A 20 8.12 7.21 -15.05
CA ASN A 20 8.97 6.83 -16.18
C ASN A 20 8.39 7.24 -17.54
N THR A 21 7.06 7.30 -17.66
CA THR A 21 6.36 7.77 -18.86
C THR A 21 6.26 9.29 -18.94
N GLY A 22 6.76 10.03 -17.94
CA GLY A 22 6.73 11.50 -17.88
C GLY A 22 5.33 12.07 -17.65
N LEU A 23 4.38 11.24 -17.22
CA LEU A 23 3.00 11.65 -16.92
C LEU A 23 2.88 12.33 -15.56
N LEU A 24 3.79 11.99 -14.64
CA LEU A 24 3.91 12.58 -13.31
C LEU A 24 5.29 13.24 -13.17
N ASP A 25 5.29 14.42 -12.55
CA ASP A 25 6.51 15.08 -12.09
C ASP A 25 7.07 14.38 -10.85
N ASP A 26 8.39 14.32 -10.72
CA ASP A 26 9.09 13.61 -9.64
C ASP A 26 8.61 14.07 -8.25
N HIS A 27 8.33 15.37 -8.12
CA HIS A 27 7.82 15.96 -6.89
C HIS A 27 6.43 15.43 -6.52
N THR A 28 5.56 15.26 -7.52
CA THR A 28 4.20 14.73 -7.33
C THR A 28 4.23 13.25 -6.98
N THR A 29 5.13 12.49 -7.62
CA THR A 29 5.37 11.08 -7.31
C THR A 29 5.84 10.88 -5.86
N ILE A 30 6.74 11.73 -5.36
CA ILE A 30 7.23 11.67 -3.98
C ILE A 30 6.12 12.00 -2.98
N LEU A 31 5.30 13.02 -3.25
CA LEU A 31 4.17 13.38 -2.38
C LEU A 31 3.15 12.24 -2.29
N LEU A 32 2.79 11.63 -3.44
CA LEU A 32 1.87 10.49 -3.50
C LEU A 32 2.43 9.27 -2.76
N LYS A 33 3.73 8.97 -2.91
CA LYS A 33 4.38 7.87 -2.20
C LYS A 33 4.36 8.07 -0.68
N ASN A 34 4.55 9.30 -0.21
CA ASN A 34 4.54 9.62 1.22
C ASN A 34 3.14 9.62 1.84
N ASP A 35 2.09 9.90 1.07
CA ASP A 35 0.71 9.82 1.58
C ASP A 35 0.23 8.36 1.75
N ILE A 36 0.91 7.37 1.15
CA ILE A 36 0.54 5.97 1.26
C ILE A 36 0.87 5.44 2.66
N GLU A 37 -0.18 5.26 3.47
CA GLU A 37 -0.10 4.56 4.75
C GLU A 37 -0.46 3.09 4.55
N ILE A 38 0.54 2.21 4.69
CA ILE A 38 0.31 0.77 4.62
C ILE A 38 -0.32 0.32 5.93
N LEU A 39 -1.53 -0.25 5.85
CA LEU A 39 -2.17 -0.89 6.99
C LEU A 39 -1.39 -2.14 7.39
N ASN A 40 -0.95 -2.16 8.65
CA ASN A 40 -0.35 -3.34 9.24
C ASN A 40 -1.39 -4.46 9.38
N PHE A 41 -0.92 -5.70 9.23
CA PHE A 41 -1.75 -6.88 9.38
C PHE A 41 -2.23 -7.02 10.84
N ASP A 42 -3.54 -7.19 11.04
CA ASP A 42 -4.13 -7.33 12.37
C ASP A 42 -3.97 -8.77 12.91
N TRP A 43 -2.84 -9.02 13.57
CA TRP A 43 -2.54 -10.29 14.23
C TRP A 43 -3.54 -10.66 15.32
N LYS A 44 -4.18 -9.68 15.97
CA LYS A 44 -5.20 -9.93 17.00
C LYS A 44 -6.45 -10.51 16.37
N LYS A 45 -6.83 -10.06 15.18
CA LYS A 45 -7.93 -10.65 14.41
C LYS A 45 -7.62 -12.08 13.98
N LEU A 46 -6.40 -12.36 13.50
CA LEU A 46 -5.97 -13.72 13.14
C LEU A 46 -6.05 -14.69 14.34
N ALA A 47 -5.52 -14.28 15.49
CA ALA A 47 -5.52 -15.10 16.69
C ALA A 47 -6.94 -15.50 17.15
N ARG A 48 -7.93 -14.60 17.05
CA ARG A 48 -9.31 -14.96 17.42
C ARG A 48 -9.88 -16.06 16.52
N TYR A 49 -9.61 -16.00 15.22
CA TYR A 49 -10.10 -17.02 14.29
C TYR A 49 -9.38 -18.37 14.48
N SER A 50 -8.10 -18.38 14.82
CA SER A 50 -7.38 -19.64 15.08
C SER A 50 -7.96 -20.40 16.29
N PHE A 51 -8.38 -19.67 17.33
CA PHE A 51 -9.05 -20.27 18.49
C PHE A 51 -10.48 -20.77 18.20
N TRP A 52 -11.11 -20.33 17.11
CA TRP A 52 -12.47 -20.72 16.74
C TRP A 52 -12.53 -21.97 15.86
N VAL A 53 -11.42 -22.30 15.20
CA VAL A 53 -11.23 -23.56 14.47
C VAL A 53 -10.65 -24.66 15.39
N SER A 54 -10.40 -24.32 16.67
CA SER A 54 -9.93 -25.25 17.72
C SER A 54 -11.06 -26.09 18.29
#